data_AF-A0A951AEJ2-F1
#
_entry.id   AF-A0A951AEJ2-F1
#
_cell.length_a   1.000
_cell.length_b   1.000
_cell.length_c   1.000
_cell.angle_alpha   90.00
_cell.angle_beta   90.00
_cell.angle_gamma   90.00
#
_symmetry.space_group_name_H-M   'P 1'
#
loop_
_entity.id
_entity.type
_entity.pdbx_description
1 polymer ?
#
loop_
_entity_poly.entity_id
_entity_poly.type
_entity_poly.pdbx_seq_one_letter_code
_entity_poly.pdbx_strand_id
1 'polypeptide(L)'
;MERLGRRLSEAAAALARLDELAGKNERSLVERDSAVLRLIFTYEAVWKACQKLLATLENISAASPNATIRAARNLGWLSDEDAQAAIKLGEERNLAVHMYRDKVGEQIESHLGAHAALLHRWLDALSQRLAETGEFGTTRTYRLFEQAIIEKKQIVCMYDGYRRELCPIILGHSQGEEKSLTYQFGGESRSGLPRDGEWRCLFLSNVSDVQLRSGRWHTGDNHTRPSRCVEIVDLDVDPHSPYDPKRPLSVPDDRAGTTGRRSTTSKKGRRRSPRRSPAPKRRK
;
A
#
# COMPACT_ATOMS: atom_id res chain seq x y z
N MET A 1 -1.48 8.14 -4.40
CA MET A 1 -1.99 6.78 -4.19
C MET A 1 -3.41 6.83 -3.61
N GLU A 2 -3.69 7.65 -2.58
CA GLU A 2 -5.02 7.85 -1.97
C GLU A 2 -6.20 8.02 -2.94
N ARG A 3 -6.08 9.02 -3.81
CA ARG A 3 -7.10 9.33 -4.82
C ARG A 3 -7.28 8.20 -5.85
N LEU A 4 -6.33 7.28 -5.96
CA LEU A 4 -6.33 6.21 -6.94
C LEU A 4 -6.93 4.93 -6.37
N GLY A 5 -6.51 4.52 -5.16
CA GLY A 5 -7.15 3.41 -4.43
C GLY A 5 -8.64 3.69 -4.21
N ARG A 6 -9.00 4.92 -3.83
CA ARG A 6 -10.40 5.35 -3.75
C ARG A 6 -11.15 5.22 -5.07
N ARG A 7 -10.54 5.55 -6.22
CA ARG A 7 -11.20 5.47 -7.54
C ARG A 7 -11.45 4.03 -7.97
N LEU A 8 -10.53 3.12 -7.68
CA LEU A 8 -10.73 1.69 -7.91
C LEU A 8 -11.81 1.13 -6.98
N SER A 9 -11.82 1.54 -5.71
CA SER A 9 -12.89 1.15 -4.77
C SER A 9 -14.26 1.68 -5.19
N GLU A 10 -14.34 2.93 -5.65
CA GLU A 10 -15.58 3.51 -6.22
C GLU A 10 -16.04 2.73 -7.46
N ALA A 11 -15.13 2.33 -8.35
CA ALA A 11 -15.44 1.52 -9.52
C ALA A 11 -15.89 0.09 -9.14
N ALA A 12 -15.23 -0.53 -8.16
CA ALA A 12 -15.61 -1.85 -7.63
C ALA A 12 -17.00 -1.81 -6.99
N ALA A 13 -17.29 -0.78 -6.20
CA ALA A 13 -18.60 -0.58 -5.59
C ALA A 13 -19.69 -0.38 -6.65
N ALA A 14 -19.40 0.38 -7.71
CA ALA A 14 -20.32 0.56 -8.82
C ALA A 14 -20.62 -0.77 -9.54
N LEU A 15 -19.58 -1.57 -9.81
CA LEU A 15 -19.69 -2.87 -10.45
C LEU A 15 -20.49 -3.87 -9.60
N ALA A 16 -20.27 -3.90 -8.28
CA ALA A 16 -21.08 -4.72 -7.38
C ALA A 16 -22.58 -4.37 -7.43
N ARG A 17 -22.93 -3.09 -7.63
CA ARG A 17 -24.34 -2.70 -7.85
C ARG A 17 -24.88 -3.19 -9.19
N LEU A 18 -24.05 -3.19 -10.23
CA LEU A 18 -24.44 -3.74 -11.53
C LEU A 18 -24.73 -5.24 -11.42
N ASP A 19 -23.90 -5.99 -10.69
CA ASP A 19 -24.02 -7.44 -10.51
C ASP A 19 -25.37 -7.87 -9.90
N GLU A 20 -25.94 -7.06 -9.00
CA GLU A 20 -27.28 -7.28 -8.42
C GLU A 20 -28.37 -7.49 -9.49
N LEU A 21 -28.21 -6.88 -10.66
CA LEU A 21 -29.14 -6.98 -11.76
C LEU A 21 -28.57 -7.80 -12.92
N ALA A 22 -27.27 -7.76 -13.21
CA ALA A 22 -26.67 -8.48 -14.33
C ALA A 22 -26.85 -10.00 -14.23
N GLY A 23 -26.89 -10.56 -13.02
CA GLY A 23 -27.11 -12.00 -12.78
C GLY A 23 -28.56 -12.49 -12.85
N LYS A 24 -29.55 -11.59 -13.04
CA LYS A 24 -30.97 -11.98 -13.12
C LYS A 24 -31.33 -12.55 -14.49
N ASN A 25 -32.09 -13.65 -14.49
CA ASN A 25 -32.62 -14.27 -15.71
C ASN A 25 -33.75 -13.47 -16.35
N GLU A 26 -34.59 -12.83 -15.54
CA GLU A 26 -35.70 -11.99 -15.97
C GLU A 26 -35.65 -10.64 -15.25
N ARG A 27 -36.00 -9.56 -15.96
CA ARG A 27 -36.07 -8.20 -15.42
C ARG A 27 -37.37 -7.55 -15.87
N SER A 28 -38.02 -6.86 -14.96
CA SER A 28 -39.06 -5.88 -15.31
C SER A 28 -38.45 -4.70 -16.10
N LEU A 29 -39.29 -3.90 -16.76
CA LEU A 29 -38.83 -2.69 -17.46
C LEU A 29 -38.05 -1.74 -16.53
N VAL A 30 -38.50 -1.58 -15.28
CA VAL A 30 -37.82 -0.74 -14.28
C VAL A 30 -36.46 -1.32 -13.89
N GLU A 31 -36.36 -2.63 -13.72
CA GLU A 31 -35.09 -3.30 -13.42
C GLU A 31 -34.13 -3.24 -14.61
N ARG A 32 -34.61 -3.39 -15.85
CA ARG A 32 -33.80 -3.20 -17.05
C ARG A 32 -33.24 -1.79 -17.12
N ASP A 33 -34.08 -0.77 -16.97
CA ASP A 33 -33.65 0.62 -17.05
C ASP A 33 -32.65 0.95 -15.91
N SER A 34 -32.87 0.39 -14.72
CA SER A 34 -31.91 0.47 -13.62
C SER A 34 -30.59 -0.23 -13.97
N ALA A 35 -30.63 -1.43 -14.57
CA ALA A 35 -29.44 -2.17 -14.96
C ALA A 35 -28.62 -1.40 -16.01
N VAL A 36 -29.27 -0.79 -16.99
CA VAL A 36 -28.60 0.04 -18.00
C VAL A 36 -27.97 1.28 -17.36
N LEU A 37 -28.66 1.96 -16.44
CA LEU A 37 -28.08 3.08 -15.70
C LEU A 37 -26.84 2.65 -14.89
N ARG A 38 -26.92 1.50 -14.22
CA ARG A 38 -25.81 0.92 -13.46
C ARG A 38 -24.63 0.56 -14.35
N LEU A 39 -24.89 0.02 -15.53
CA LEU A 39 -23.87 -0.25 -16.53
C LEU A 39 -23.15 1.03 -16.95
N ILE A 40 -23.89 2.10 -17.25
CA ILE A 40 -23.36 3.39 -17.70
C ILE A 40 -22.47 4.03 -16.63
N PHE A 41 -22.95 4.15 -15.39
CA PHE A 41 -22.14 4.78 -14.35
C PHE A 41 -20.94 3.91 -13.97
N THR A 42 -21.03 2.58 -14.09
CA THR A 42 -19.92 1.66 -13.81
C THR A 42 -18.84 1.81 -14.86
N TYR A 43 -19.21 1.85 -16.15
CA TYR A 43 -18.29 2.18 -17.23
C TYR A 43 -17.58 3.52 -16.97
N GLU A 44 -18.34 4.57 -16.59
CA GLU A 44 -17.79 5.87 -16.24
C GLU A 44 -16.77 5.82 -15.10
N ALA A 45 -17.04 5.03 -14.06
CA ALA A 45 -16.13 4.85 -12.95
C ALA A 45 -14.85 4.11 -13.36
N VAL A 46 -14.98 3.01 -14.10
CA VAL A 46 -13.85 2.16 -14.55
C VAL A 46 -12.93 2.93 -15.49
N TRP A 47 -13.45 3.60 -16.54
CA TRP A 47 -12.55 4.31 -17.47
C TRP A 47 -11.87 5.50 -16.80
N LYS A 48 -12.52 6.20 -15.86
CA LYS A 48 -11.87 7.29 -15.08
C LYS A 48 -10.81 6.75 -14.12
N ALA A 49 -11.01 5.56 -13.55
CA ALA A 49 -9.98 4.90 -12.76
C ALA A 49 -8.77 4.55 -13.64
N CYS A 50 -9.01 3.96 -14.82
CA CYS A 50 -7.97 3.67 -15.81
C CYS A 50 -7.21 4.94 -16.24
N GLN A 51 -7.92 6.02 -16.58
CA GLN A 51 -7.34 7.31 -16.95
C GLN A 51 -6.41 7.83 -15.85
N LYS A 52 -6.85 7.74 -14.59
CA LYS A 52 -6.06 8.19 -13.45
C LYS A 52 -4.82 7.32 -13.23
N LEU A 53 -4.92 6.01 -13.43
CA LEU A 53 -3.79 5.09 -13.42
C LEU A 53 -2.76 5.41 -14.50
N LEU A 54 -3.19 5.57 -15.75
CA LEU A 54 -2.31 5.97 -16.86
C LEU A 54 -1.55 7.27 -16.56
N ALA A 55 -2.25 8.29 -16.03
CA ALA A 55 -1.63 9.55 -15.67
C ALA A 55 -0.65 9.45 -14.49
N THR A 56 -0.84 8.47 -13.59
CA THR A 56 -0.06 8.34 -12.36
C THR A 56 1.14 7.40 -12.54
N LEU A 57 0.95 6.27 -13.22
CA LEU A 57 1.98 5.25 -13.41
C LEU A 57 2.82 5.50 -14.65
N GLU A 58 2.19 5.94 -15.74
CA GLU A 58 2.82 6.03 -17.07
C GLU A 58 3.02 7.46 -17.54
N ASN A 59 2.58 8.45 -16.75
CA ASN A 59 2.55 9.87 -17.12
C ASN A 59 1.81 10.14 -18.44
N ILE A 60 0.79 9.32 -18.76
CA ILE A 60 -0.02 9.45 -19.97
C ILE A 60 -1.31 10.21 -19.64
N SER A 61 -1.48 11.37 -20.27
CA SER A 61 -2.71 12.16 -20.19
C SER A 61 -3.67 11.77 -21.31
N ALA A 62 -4.72 11.02 -20.98
CA ALA A 62 -5.82 10.71 -21.90
C ALA A 62 -7.03 11.61 -21.61
N ALA A 63 -7.62 12.23 -22.63
CA ALA A 63 -8.73 13.20 -22.46
C ALA A 63 -10.14 12.61 -22.69
N SER A 64 -10.24 11.33 -23.03
CA SER A 64 -11.52 10.68 -23.36
C SER A 64 -11.50 9.18 -23.03
N PRO A 65 -12.66 8.50 -22.99
CA PRO A 65 -12.73 7.06 -22.81
C PRO A 65 -11.95 6.31 -23.90
N ASN A 66 -12.13 6.67 -25.16
CA ASN A 66 -11.45 6.00 -26.27
C ASN A 66 -9.93 6.21 -26.23
N ALA A 67 -9.45 7.40 -25.86
CA ALA A 67 -8.02 7.65 -25.68
C ALA A 67 -7.46 6.82 -24.52
N THR A 68 -8.22 6.69 -23.43
CA THR A 68 -7.86 5.88 -22.25
C THR A 68 -7.77 4.40 -22.62
N ILE A 69 -8.77 3.87 -23.32
CA ILE A 69 -8.80 2.47 -23.77
C ILE A 69 -7.64 2.16 -24.71
N ARG A 70 -7.37 3.04 -25.69
CA ARG A 70 -6.25 2.86 -26.63
C ARG A 70 -4.90 2.87 -25.92
N ALA A 71 -4.70 3.76 -24.97
CA ALA A 71 -3.47 3.80 -24.18
C ALA A 71 -3.31 2.53 -23.32
N ALA A 72 -4.36 2.11 -22.61
CA ALA A 72 -4.36 0.87 -21.83
C ALA A 72 -4.05 -0.36 -22.71
N ARG A 73 -4.64 -0.44 -23.91
CA ARG A 73 -4.36 -1.50 -24.88
C ARG A 73 -2.92 -1.49 -25.38
N ASN A 74 -2.38 -0.32 -25.73
CA ASN A 74 -0.99 -0.19 -26.21
C ASN A 74 0.04 -0.60 -25.15
N LEU A 75 -0.29 -0.45 -23.87
CA LEU A 75 0.54 -0.88 -22.74
C LEU A 75 0.30 -2.34 -22.33
N GLY A 76 -0.61 -3.05 -23.00
CA GLY A 76 -0.97 -4.44 -22.66
C GLY A 76 -1.76 -4.56 -21.34
N TRP A 77 -2.43 -3.50 -20.89
CA TRP A 77 -3.36 -3.57 -19.76
C TRP A 77 -4.72 -4.13 -20.16
N LEU A 78 -5.07 -3.97 -21.44
CA LEU A 78 -6.22 -4.60 -22.06
C LEU A 78 -5.77 -5.44 -23.25
N SER A 79 -6.43 -6.57 -23.45
CA SER A 79 -6.33 -7.33 -24.70
C SER A 79 -6.97 -6.56 -25.86
N ASP A 80 -6.65 -6.95 -27.10
CA ASP A 80 -7.30 -6.38 -28.28
C ASP A 80 -8.83 -6.60 -28.26
N GLU A 81 -9.25 -7.77 -27.77
CA GLU A 81 -10.66 -8.14 -27.62
C GLU A 81 -11.36 -7.26 -26.58
N ASP A 82 -10.79 -7.13 -25.38
CA ASP A 82 -11.38 -6.32 -24.31
C ASP A 82 -11.39 -4.83 -24.66
N ALA A 83 -10.35 -4.33 -25.34
CA ALA A 83 -10.31 -2.95 -25.81
C ALA A 83 -11.42 -2.66 -26.83
N GLN A 84 -11.65 -3.58 -27.78
CA GLN A 84 -12.73 -3.46 -28.75
C GLN A 84 -14.10 -3.53 -28.07
N ALA A 85 -14.28 -4.43 -27.11
CA ALA A 85 -15.51 -4.56 -26.34
C ALA A 85 -15.78 -3.31 -25.49
N ALA A 86 -14.74 -2.70 -24.90
CA ALA A 86 -14.86 -1.47 -24.11
C ALA A 86 -15.28 -0.27 -24.98
N ILE A 87 -14.74 -0.17 -26.21
CA ILE A 87 -15.16 0.84 -27.18
C ILE A 87 -16.64 0.65 -27.54
N LYS A 88 -17.05 -0.59 -27.85
CA LYS A 88 -18.46 -0.92 -28.14
C LYS A 88 -19.39 -0.53 -26.98
N LEU A 89 -19.00 -0.84 -25.74
CA LEU A 89 -19.76 -0.42 -24.56
C LEU A 89 -19.87 1.11 -24.46
N GLY A 90 -18.80 1.85 -24.75
CA GLY A 90 -18.82 3.31 -24.80
C GLY A 90 -19.80 3.87 -25.86
N GLU A 91 -19.98 3.18 -26.98
CA GLU A 91 -20.95 3.51 -28.01
C GLU A 91 -22.39 3.22 -27.55
N GLU A 92 -22.64 2.06 -26.94
CA GLU A 92 -23.95 1.70 -26.39
C GLU A 92 -24.38 2.63 -25.25
N ARG A 93 -23.43 3.08 -24.42
CA ARG A 93 -23.66 4.13 -23.43
C ARG A 93 -24.19 5.41 -24.07
N ASN A 94 -23.67 5.80 -25.23
CA ASN A 94 -24.17 6.99 -25.95
C ASN A 94 -25.59 6.76 -26.48
N LEU A 95 -25.96 5.52 -26.82
CA LEU A 95 -27.30 5.18 -27.26
C LEU A 95 -28.32 5.15 -26.12
N ALA A 96 -27.90 4.97 -24.87
CA ALA A 96 -28.80 4.81 -23.73
C ALA A 96 -29.71 6.03 -23.48
N VAL A 97 -29.31 7.24 -23.89
CA VAL A 97 -30.21 8.41 -23.83
C VAL A 97 -31.43 8.27 -24.74
N HIS A 98 -31.40 7.34 -25.70
CA HIS A 98 -32.49 7.01 -26.60
C HIS A 98 -33.32 5.80 -26.16
N MET A 99 -33.19 5.33 -24.90
CA MET A 99 -33.98 4.20 -24.38
C MET A 99 -35.49 4.42 -24.36
N TYR A 100 -35.97 5.66 -24.55
CA TYR A 100 -37.38 5.96 -24.76
C TYR A 100 -37.90 5.47 -26.13
N ARG A 101 -37.01 5.06 -27.04
CA ARG A 101 -37.34 4.45 -28.33
C ARG A 101 -37.44 2.93 -28.18
N ASP A 102 -38.29 2.32 -29.00
CA ASP A 102 -38.48 0.87 -29.01
C ASP A 102 -37.15 0.12 -29.23
N LYS A 103 -36.97 -0.99 -28.49
CA LYS A 103 -35.86 -1.95 -28.59
C LYS A 103 -34.46 -1.49 -28.17
N VAL A 104 -34.19 -0.19 -27.99
CA VAL A 104 -32.85 0.27 -27.56
C VAL A 104 -32.48 -0.32 -26.19
N GLY A 105 -33.41 -0.30 -25.23
CA GLY A 105 -33.20 -0.90 -23.92
C GLY A 105 -32.96 -2.41 -23.98
N GLU A 106 -33.74 -3.14 -24.80
CA GLU A 106 -33.60 -4.59 -25.02
C GLU A 106 -32.25 -4.94 -25.65
N GLN A 107 -31.78 -4.14 -26.60
CA GLN A 107 -30.49 -4.34 -27.26
C GLN A 107 -29.34 -4.22 -26.26
N ILE A 108 -29.31 -3.15 -25.45
CA ILE A 108 -28.28 -2.97 -24.42
C ILE A 108 -28.37 -4.09 -23.37
N GLU A 109 -29.58 -4.45 -22.95
CA GLU A 109 -29.80 -5.54 -22.00
C GLU A 109 -29.28 -6.88 -22.51
N SER A 110 -29.45 -7.19 -23.80
CA SER A 110 -28.97 -8.44 -24.40
C SER A 110 -27.44 -8.63 -24.28
N HIS A 111 -26.69 -7.53 -24.14
CA HIS A 111 -25.24 -7.55 -23.95
C HIS A 111 -24.80 -7.37 -22.49
N LEU A 112 -25.74 -7.15 -21.55
CA LEU A 112 -25.45 -6.74 -20.17
C LEU A 112 -24.46 -7.68 -19.46
N GLY A 113 -24.65 -9.00 -19.58
CA GLY A 113 -23.77 -9.98 -18.96
C GLY A 113 -22.35 -9.95 -19.53
N ALA A 114 -22.22 -9.81 -20.85
CA ALA A 114 -20.92 -9.70 -21.51
C ALA A 114 -20.19 -8.40 -21.10
N HIS A 115 -20.93 -7.30 -20.98
CA HIS A 115 -20.38 -6.01 -20.52
C HIS A 115 -19.98 -6.04 -19.06
N ALA A 116 -20.76 -6.67 -18.18
CA ALA A 116 -20.39 -6.86 -16.79
C ALA A 116 -19.09 -7.68 -16.67
N ALA A 117 -19.00 -8.80 -17.40
CA ALA A 117 -17.79 -9.63 -17.43
C ALA A 117 -16.56 -8.87 -17.94
N LEU A 118 -16.73 -8.01 -18.96
CA LEU A 118 -15.67 -7.12 -19.44
C LEU A 118 -15.22 -6.14 -18.35
N LEU A 119 -16.16 -5.50 -17.65
CA LEU A 119 -15.85 -4.52 -16.61
C LEU A 119 -15.14 -5.16 -15.41
N HIS A 120 -15.49 -6.40 -15.05
CA HIS A 120 -14.74 -7.21 -14.09
C HIS A 120 -13.29 -7.39 -14.54
N ARG A 121 -13.07 -7.94 -15.74
CA ARG A 121 -11.70 -8.16 -16.26
C ARG A 121 -10.88 -6.87 -16.36
N TRP A 122 -11.50 -5.78 -16.79
CA TRP A 122 -10.83 -4.49 -16.88
C TRP A 122 -10.44 -3.99 -15.49
N LEU A 123 -11.35 -4.02 -14.52
CA LEU A 123 -11.06 -3.59 -13.15
C LEU A 123 -10.01 -4.47 -12.47
N ASP A 124 -10.02 -5.78 -12.71
CA ASP A 124 -8.99 -6.71 -12.22
C ASP A 124 -7.63 -6.35 -12.80
N ALA A 125 -7.54 -6.10 -14.11
CA ALA A 125 -6.30 -5.67 -14.74
C ALA A 125 -5.77 -4.36 -14.12
N LEU A 126 -6.64 -3.37 -13.87
CA LEU A 126 -6.25 -2.12 -13.21
C LEU A 126 -5.76 -2.34 -11.78
N SER A 127 -6.42 -3.23 -11.04
CA SER A 127 -6.05 -3.57 -9.66
C SER A 127 -4.72 -4.31 -9.61
N GLN A 128 -4.47 -5.20 -10.56
CA GLN A 128 -3.18 -5.88 -10.74
C GLN A 128 -2.07 -4.87 -11.05
N ARG A 129 -2.28 -3.88 -11.94
CA ARG A 129 -1.26 -2.85 -12.22
C ARG A 129 -0.92 -2.02 -10.99
N LEU A 130 -1.91 -1.70 -10.16
CA LEU A 130 -1.66 -1.02 -8.89
C LEU A 130 -0.86 -1.92 -7.92
N ALA A 131 -1.19 -3.21 -7.84
CA ALA A 131 -0.53 -4.17 -6.95
C ALA A 131 0.90 -4.54 -7.40
N GLU A 132 1.12 -4.72 -8.71
CA GLU A 132 2.45 -4.90 -9.33
C GLU A 132 3.31 -3.66 -9.15
N THR A 133 2.70 -2.47 -9.23
CA THR A 133 3.39 -1.27 -8.79
C THR A 133 3.77 -1.47 -7.32
N GLY A 134 2.86 -1.92 -6.45
CA GLY A 134 3.04 -2.21 -5.02
C GLY A 134 4.19 -3.14 -4.60
N GLU A 135 4.56 -4.15 -5.40
CA GLU A 135 5.78 -4.96 -5.14
C GLU A 135 7.09 -4.16 -5.39
N PHE A 136 6.98 -3.02 -6.10
CA PHE A 136 8.01 -1.99 -6.22
C PHE A 136 7.45 -0.58 -5.88
N GLY A 137 6.44 -0.46 -4.99
CA GLY A 137 5.39 0.59 -5.10
C GLY A 137 5.06 1.37 -3.86
N THR A 138 6.03 1.47 -2.96
CA THR A 138 6.02 2.52 -1.95
C THR A 138 6.23 3.87 -2.64
N THR A 139 5.42 4.89 -2.31
CA THR A 139 5.68 6.24 -2.82
C THR A 139 7.09 6.69 -2.42
N ARG A 140 7.68 7.66 -3.15
CA ARG A 140 8.98 8.23 -2.75
C ARG A 140 8.95 8.71 -1.29
N THR A 141 7.83 9.30 -0.86
CA THR A 141 7.58 9.70 0.52
C THR A 141 7.64 8.51 1.47
N TYR A 142 6.91 7.43 1.18
CA TYR A 142 6.93 6.22 1.99
C TYR A 142 8.35 5.64 2.12
N ARG A 143 9.12 5.56 1.02
CA ARG A 143 10.52 5.08 1.06
C ARG A 143 11.42 5.97 1.92
N LEU A 144 11.23 7.29 1.86
CA LEU A 144 12.00 8.21 2.68
C LEU A 144 11.63 8.07 4.16
N PHE A 145 10.36 7.83 4.49
CA PHE A 145 9.93 7.54 5.86
C PHE A 145 10.46 6.19 6.34
N GLU A 146 10.43 5.17 5.49
CA GLU A 146 11.02 3.86 5.77
C GLU A 146 12.53 3.99 6.06
N GLN A 147 13.27 4.67 5.18
CA GLN A 147 14.68 4.95 5.37
C GLN A 147 14.95 5.72 6.68
N ALA A 148 14.12 6.71 7.01
CA ALA A 148 14.24 7.47 8.24
C ALA A 148 14.07 6.60 9.50
N ILE A 149 13.14 5.65 9.49
CA ILE A 149 12.95 4.70 10.59
C ILE A 149 14.15 3.76 10.72
N ILE A 150 14.56 3.14 9.61
CA ILE A 150 15.67 2.20 9.56
C ILE A 150 16.97 2.86 10.05
N GLU A 151 17.25 4.07 9.57
CA GLU A 151 18.48 4.80 9.89
C GLU A 151 18.36 5.68 11.14
N LYS A 152 17.19 5.70 11.80
CA LYS A 152 16.86 6.60 12.92
C LYS A 152 17.21 8.07 12.64
N LYS A 153 16.80 8.57 11.47
CA LYS A 153 16.95 9.98 11.06
C LYS A 153 15.66 10.80 11.24
N GLN A 154 15.81 12.04 11.66
CA GLN A 154 14.70 12.99 11.70
C GLN A 154 14.23 13.31 10.27
N ILE A 155 12.97 13.71 10.13
CA ILE A 155 12.39 14.23 8.90
C ILE A 155 12.04 15.70 9.08
N VAL A 156 12.43 16.51 8.09
CA VAL A 156 11.86 17.83 7.84
C VAL A 156 11.01 17.74 6.58
N CYS A 157 9.75 18.13 6.65
CA CYS A 157 8.84 18.06 5.49
C CYS A 157 7.77 19.15 5.54
N MET A 158 6.96 19.25 4.49
CA MET A 158 5.72 20.01 4.48
C MET A 158 4.54 19.05 4.67
N TYR A 159 3.52 19.49 5.41
CA TYR A 159 2.27 18.76 5.61
C TYR A 159 1.09 19.72 5.73
N ASP A 160 0.13 19.62 4.81
CA ASP A 160 -1.01 20.54 4.68
C ASP A 160 -0.58 22.03 4.66
N GLY A 161 0.58 22.31 4.05
CA GLY A 161 1.15 23.66 3.96
C GLY A 161 1.98 24.12 5.17
N TYR A 162 2.16 23.29 6.21
CA TYR A 162 2.97 23.61 7.39
C TYR A 162 4.27 22.85 7.39
N ARG A 163 5.38 23.53 7.72
CA ARG A 163 6.68 22.88 7.88
C ARG A 163 6.71 22.04 9.17
N ARG A 164 7.09 20.77 9.08
CA ARG A 164 7.15 19.82 10.19
C ARG A 164 8.58 19.38 10.47
N GLU A 165 8.90 19.19 11.73
CA GLU A 165 10.12 18.48 12.18
C GLU A 165 9.70 17.31 13.07
N LEU A 166 9.93 16.09 12.60
CA LEU A 166 9.37 14.89 13.20
C LEU A 166 10.32 13.68 13.16
N CYS A 167 10.06 12.71 14.03
CA CYS A 167 10.64 11.36 13.96
C CYS A 167 9.51 10.37 13.63
N PRO A 168 9.56 9.64 12.50
CA PRO A 168 8.58 8.61 12.21
C PRO A 168 8.80 7.40 13.11
N ILE A 169 7.74 6.86 13.71
CA ILE A 169 7.82 5.76 14.69
C ILE A 169 7.23 4.48 14.09
N ILE A 170 6.03 4.58 13.51
CA ILE A 170 5.34 3.46 12.84
C ILE A 170 5.03 3.88 11.41
N LEU A 171 5.22 2.97 10.46
CA LEU A 171 4.90 3.13 9.05
C LEU A 171 4.06 1.95 8.58
N GLY A 172 3.01 2.25 7.82
CA GLY A 172 2.13 1.20 7.31
C GLY A 172 0.93 1.77 6.59
N HIS A 173 -0.19 1.07 6.71
CA HIS A 173 -1.41 1.38 5.99
C HIS A 173 -2.65 1.34 6.89
N SER A 174 -3.65 2.16 6.56
CA SER A 174 -5.02 2.04 7.11
C SER A 174 -6.02 2.32 6.02
N GLN A 175 -7.01 1.44 5.83
CA GLN A 175 -8.01 1.55 4.74
C GLN A 175 -7.38 1.74 3.34
N GLY A 176 -6.21 1.14 3.10
CA GLY A 176 -5.47 1.26 1.84
C GLY A 176 -4.60 2.52 1.70
N GLU A 177 -4.59 3.42 2.69
CA GLU A 177 -3.80 4.65 2.68
C GLU A 177 -2.44 4.49 3.37
N GLU A 178 -1.39 5.00 2.74
CA GLU A 178 -0.05 5.11 3.34
C GLU A 178 -0.08 6.09 4.52
N LYS A 179 0.24 5.60 5.71
CA LYS A 179 0.24 6.40 6.95
C LYS A 179 1.49 6.19 7.76
N SER A 180 1.86 7.23 8.49
CA SER A 180 2.88 7.13 9.53
C SER A 180 2.41 7.75 10.84
N LEU A 181 2.60 7.01 11.93
CA LEU A 181 2.59 7.58 13.26
C LEU A 181 3.96 8.18 13.53
N THR A 182 3.97 9.46 13.89
CA THR A 182 5.20 10.22 14.09
C THR A 182 5.17 10.93 15.42
N TYR A 183 6.35 11.28 15.93
CA TYR A 183 6.49 12.23 17.01
C TYR A 183 7.02 13.55 16.45
N GLN A 184 6.18 14.58 16.46
CA GLN A 184 6.55 15.93 16.03
C GLN A 184 7.19 16.66 17.21
N PHE A 185 8.46 17.07 17.07
CA PHE A 185 9.22 17.77 18.12
C PHE A 185 9.52 19.23 17.77
N GLY A 186 9.23 19.66 16.54
CA GLY A 186 9.43 21.03 16.09
C GLY A 186 8.63 21.41 14.85
N GLY A 187 8.87 22.62 14.36
CA GLY A 187 8.11 23.20 13.25
C GLY A 187 6.72 23.68 13.67
N GLU A 188 5.81 23.72 12.71
CA GLU A 188 4.52 24.36 12.82
C GLU A 188 3.38 23.35 12.72
N SER A 189 2.18 23.72 13.16
CA SER A 189 0.93 23.01 12.88
C SER A 189 -0.23 23.98 12.88
N ARG A 190 -1.31 23.64 12.16
CA ARG A 190 -2.58 24.37 12.26
C ARG A 190 -3.12 24.46 13.70
N SER A 191 -2.86 23.44 14.53
CA SER A 191 -3.30 23.37 15.93
C SER A 191 -2.25 23.85 16.94
N GLY A 192 -1.13 24.41 16.49
CA GLY A 192 0.05 24.65 17.33
C GLY A 192 0.80 23.37 17.73
N LEU A 193 1.95 23.51 18.38
CA LEU A 193 2.76 22.39 18.86
C LEU A 193 3.21 22.68 20.31
N PRO A 194 2.96 21.77 21.26
CA PRO A 194 3.48 21.88 22.63
C PRO A 194 5.01 21.91 22.66
N ARG A 195 5.60 22.48 23.72
CA ARG A 195 7.07 22.60 23.88
C ARG A 195 7.79 21.26 23.84
N ASP A 196 7.19 20.22 24.39
CA ASP A 196 7.80 18.89 24.46
C ASP A 196 7.57 18.06 23.19
N GLY A 197 6.73 18.54 22.27
CA GLY A 197 6.29 17.81 21.09
C GLY A 197 5.02 16.99 21.31
N GLU A 198 4.55 16.35 20.25
CA GLU A 198 3.29 15.61 20.26
C GLU A 198 3.24 14.49 19.20
N TRP A 199 2.50 13.44 19.51
CA TRP A 199 2.16 12.38 18.56
C TRP A 199 1.27 12.92 17.42
N ARG A 200 1.69 12.68 16.18
CA ARG A 200 0.94 13.09 14.97
C ARG A 200 0.83 11.93 13.99
N CYS A 201 -0.39 11.64 13.58
CA CYS A 201 -0.68 10.74 12.48
C CYS A 201 -0.66 11.53 11.16
N LEU A 202 0.15 11.11 10.20
CA LEU A 202 0.22 11.73 8.88
C LEU A 202 -0.30 10.79 7.82
N PHE A 203 -1.13 11.33 6.92
CA PHE A 203 -1.38 10.73 5.61
C PHE A 203 -0.20 11.09 4.70
N LEU A 204 0.53 10.09 4.20
CA LEU A 204 1.73 10.36 3.41
C LEU A 204 1.42 11.01 2.05
N SER A 205 0.18 10.91 1.58
CA SER A 205 -0.37 11.64 0.43
C SER A 205 -0.35 13.16 0.59
N ASN A 206 -0.41 13.67 1.82
CA ASN A 206 -0.38 15.11 2.14
C ASN A 206 1.01 15.63 2.50
N VAL A 207 2.02 14.76 2.48
CA VAL A 207 3.41 15.12 2.76
C VAL A 207 4.13 15.51 1.47
N SER A 208 4.85 16.63 1.49
CA SER A 208 5.79 17.02 0.43
C SER A 208 7.14 17.46 1.01
N ASP A 209 8.12 17.67 0.12
CA ASP A 209 9.44 18.26 0.45
C ASP A 209 10.18 17.55 1.60
N VAL A 210 10.12 16.21 1.60
CA VAL A 210 10.75 15.37 2.62
C VAL A 210 12.27 15.44 2.52
N GLN A 211 12.90 15.80 3.64
CA GLN A 211 14.35 15.84 3.81
C GLN A 211 14.75 15.04 5.04
N LEU A 212 15.71 14.14 4.88
CA LEU A 212 16.30 13.38 5.99
C LEU A 212 17.37 14.23 6.67
N ARG A 213 17.30 14.32 7.99
CA ARG A 213 18.22 15.11 8.81
C ARG A 213 18.76 14.26 9.95
N SER A 214 20.07 14.27 10.11
CA SER A 214 20.71 13.67 11.30
C SER A 214 20.44 14.56 12.51
N GLY A 215 20.11 13.94 13.65
CA GLY A 215 19.82 14.67 14.88
C GLY A 215 19.37 13.72 15.98
N ARG A 216 19.13 14.28 17.19
CA ARG A 216 18.60 13.50 18.32
C ARG A 216 17.27 12.85 17.93
N TRP A 217 17.13 11.54 18.09
CA TRP A 217 15.82 10.90 17.90
C TRP A 217 14.87 11.30 19.02
N HIS A 218 13.65 11.71 18.67
CA HIS A 218 12.61 12.14 19.61
C HIS A 218 11.46 11.12 19.63
N THR A 219 10.95 10.86 20.82
CA THR A 219 9.75 10.05 21.07
C THR A 219 9.05 10.58 22.30
N GLY A 220 7.73 10.37 22.42
CA GLY A 220 6.98 10.64 23.63
C GLY A 220 6.82 9.40 24.52
N ASP A 221 6.29 9.61 25.72
CA ASP A 221 5.83 8.52 26.58
C ASP A 221 4.59 7.85 25.93
N ASN A 222 4.56 6.51 25.92
CA ASN A 222 3.47 5.66 25.38
C ASN A 222 3.40 5.47 23.84
N HIS A 223 4.45 4.99 23.18
CA HIS A 223 4.30 4.41 21.83
C HIS A 223 3.68 2.99 21.84
N THR A 224 3.58 2.36 23.01
CA THR A 224 3.07 0.98 23.22
C THR A 224 1.56 0.87 23.42
N ARG A 225 0.81 1.99 23.43
CA ARG A 225 -0.66 1.95 23.39
C ARG A 225 -1.12 2.05 21.94
N PRO A 226 -2.06 1.19 21.49
CA PRO A 226 -2.45 1.13 20.08
C PRO A 226 -3.05 2.47 19.65
N SER A 227 -2.24 3.31 19.00
CA SER A 227 -2.76 4.44 18.27
C SER A 227 -3.47 3.84 17.05
N ARG A 228 -4.77 4.10 16.88
CA ARG A 228 -5.57 3.65 15.73
C ARG A 228 -5.14 4.32 14.40
N CYS A 229 -3.94 4.89 14.35
CA CYS A 229 -3.42 5.61 13.20
C CYS A 229 -3.09 4.65 12.05
N VAL A 230 -2.41 3.54 12.37
CA VAL A 230 -1.92 2.52 11.41
C VAL A 230 -2.58 1.17 11.75
N GLU A 231 -3.41 0.64 10.85
CA GLU A 231 -4.12 -0.64 11.03
C GLU A 231 -3.25 -1.84 10.63
N ILE A 232 -2.49 -1.69 9.54
CA ILE A 232 -1.56 -2.68 9.03
C ILE A 232 -0.16 -2.09 9.17
N VAL A 233 0.60 -2.58 10.16
CA VAL A 233 1.96 -2.11 10.42
C VAL A 233 2.94 -2.85 9.51
N ASP A 234 3.68 -2.10 8.69
CA ASP A 234 4.73 -2.69 7.85
C ASP A 234 6.11 -2.53 8.51
N LEU A 235 6.36 -1.40 9.19
CA LEU A 235 7.60 -1.11 9.90
C LEU A 235 7.33 -0.34 11.20
N ASP A 236 8.06 -0.71 12.25
CA ASP A 236 8.08 -0.04 13.55
C ASP A 236 9.54 0.20 13.95
N VAL A 237 9.82 1.34 14.57
CA VAL A 237 11.15 1.65 15.11
C VAL A 237 11.51 0.77 16.31
N ASP A 238 10.50 0.22 17.02
CA ASP A 238 10.72 -0.76 18.08
C ASP A 238 10.97 -2.16 17.48
N PRO A 239 12.17 -2.74 17.66
CA PRO A 239 12.47 -4.09 17.20
C PRO A 239 11.62 -5.19 17.89
N HIS A 240 11.03 -4.88 19.05
CA HIS A 240 10.14 -5.78 19.79
C HIS A 240 8.67 -5.37 19.64
N SER A 241 8.33 -4.74 18.52
CA SER A 241 6.99 -4.22 18.23
C SER A 241 5.90 -5.26 18.55
N PRO A 242 4.86 -4.89 19.34
CA PRO A 242 3.75 -5.78 19.66
C PRO A 242 2.76 -5.93 18.49
N TYR A 243 3.04 -5.34 17.33
CA TYR A 243 2.12 -5.20 16.20
C TYR A 243 2.42 -6.15 15.02
N ASP A 244 3.31 -7.12 15.20
CA ASP A 244 3.73 -8.10 14.17
C ASP A 244 4.03 -7.45 12.81
N PRO A 245 5.01 -6.52 12.75
CA PRO A 245 5.29 -5.77 11.53
C PRO A 245 5.72 -6.73 10.41
N LYS A 246 5.23 -6.50 9.19
CA LYS A 246 5.61 -7.33 8.03
C LYS A 246 7.12 -7.34 7.75
N ARG A 247 7.83 -6.28 8.13
CA ARG A 247 9.28 -6.14 8.00
C ARG A 247 9.88 -5.74 9.36
N PRO A 248 10.11 -6.69 10.28
CA PRO A 248 10.70 -6.36 11.59
C PRO A 248 12.14 -5.85 11.42
N LEU A 249 12.51 -4.82 12.19
CA LEU A 249 13.89 -4.37 12.26
C LEU A 249 14.75 -5.46 12.91
N SER A 250 15.87 -5.81 12.27
CA SER A 250 16.83 -6.76 12.83
C SER A 250 17.38 -6.24 14.16
N VAL A 251 17.17 -7.00 15.24
CA VAL A 251 17.83 -6.75 16.53
C VAL A 251 19.33 -7.01 16.36
N PRO A 252 20.22 -6.08 16.74
CA PRO A 252 21.64 -6.40 16.88
C PRO A 252 21.77 -7.57 17.86
N ASP A 253 22.43 -8.65 17.45
CA ASP A 253 22.59 -9.83 18.30
C ASP A 253 23.43 -9.49 19.55
N ASP A 254 22.77 -9.35 20.69
CA ASP A 254 23.40 -9.14 22.00
C ASP A 254 24.26 -10.35 22.45
N ARG A 255 24.40 -11.41 21.64
CA ARG A 255 25.23 -12.58 21.94
C ARG A 255 26.67 -12.52 21.42
N ALA A 256 27.10 -11.42 20.80
CA ALA A 256 28.52 -11.19 20.48
C ALA A 256 29.23 -10.35 21.57
N GLY A 257 28.97 -10.63 22.84
CA GLY A 257 29.47 -9.83 23.97
C GLY A 257 29.75 -10.63 25.23
N THR A 258 30.22 -11.89 25.13
CA THR A 258 30.74 -12.60 26.30
C THR A 258 31.92 -13.49 25.91
N THR A 259 33.04 -12.89 25.54
CA THR A 259 34.34 -13.57 25.68
C THR A 259 34.62 -13.71 27.16
N GLY A 260 34.38 -14.91 27.68
CA GLY A 260 34.56 -15.28 29.07
C GLY A 260 35.95 -14.93 29.59
N ARG A 261 35.99 -14.04 30.58
CA ARG A 261 37.12 -13.88 31.47
C ARG A 261 37.14 -15.09 32.40
N ARG A 262 37.79 -16.19 31.98
CA ARG A 262 38.09 -17.33 32.86
C ARG A 262 39.09 -16.86 33.92
N SER A 263 38.58 -16.63 35.13
CA SER A 263 39.37 -16.59 36.35
C SER A 263 39.98 -17.98 36.57
N THR A 264 41.30 -18.10 36.37
CA THR A 264 42.05 -19.26 36.85
C THR A 264 42.58 -18.93 38.23
N THR A 265 41.91 -19.47 39.23
CA THR A 265 42.36 -19.49 40.63
C THR A 265 43.65 -20.30 40.74
N SER A 266 44.66 -19.63 41.29
CA SER A 266 45.93 -20.21 41.71
C SER A 266 45.71 -21.26 42.81
N LYS A 267 46.22 -22.48 42.59
CA LYS A 267 46.59 -23.38 43.68
C LYS A 267 47.83 -24.21 43.31
N LYS A 268 48.96 -23.77 43.90
CA LYS A 268 50.21 -24.48 44.25
C LYS A 268 50.25 -26.01 44.01
N GLY A 269 51.34 -26.50 43.40
CA GLY A 269 51.74 -27.90 43.55
C GLY A 269 52.89 -28.43 42.68
N ARG A 270 54.14 -28.10 43.04
CA ARG A 270 55.40 -28.91 42.92
C ARG A 270 55.78 -29.66 41.62
N ARG A 271 56.94 -29.21 41.08
CA ARG A 271 58.20 -29.93 40.69
C ARG A 271 58.22 -31.03 39.60
N ARG A 272 59.02 -30.71 38.56
CA ARG A 272 60.09 -31.47 37.85
C ARG A 272 59.79 -32.81 37.12
N SER A 273 59.93 -32.73 35.79
CA SER A 273 60.46 -33.62 34.71
C SER A 273 61.10 -35.01 35.04
N PRO A 274 61.45 -35.86 34.03
CA PRO A 274 60.71 -36.34 32.84
C PRO A 274 60.87 -37.87 32.57
N ARG A 275 60.15 -38.40 31.57
CA ARG A 275 60.38 -39.61 30.74
C ARG A 275 60.81 -40.95 31.41
N ARG A 276 60.01 -42.01 31.19
CA ARG A 276 60.50 -43.31 30.68
C ARG A 276 59.37 -44.18 30.09
N SER A 277 59.71 -44.83 28.99
CA SER A 277 58.91 -45.74 28.15
C SER A 277 58.52 -47.06 28.86
N PRO A 278 57.61 -47.87 28.30
CA PRO A 278 56.96 -48.98 28.99
C PRO A 278 57.72 -50.31 28.84
N ALA A 279 57.54 -51.21 29.80
CA ALA A 279 57.85 -52.63 29.65
C ALA A 279 56.76 -53.50 30.31
N PRO A 280 56.55 -54.75 29.85
CA PRO A 280 55.24 -55.40 29.94
C PRO A 280 55.22 -56.66 30.82
N LYS A 281 54.00 -57.18 31.04
CA LYS A 281 53.61 -58.54 31.48
C LYS A 281 53.93 -58.93 32.94
N ARG A 282 52.89 -59.35 33.69
CA ARG A 282 52.52 -60.79 33.84
C ARG A 282 51.27 -60.95 34.71
N ARG A 283 50.49 -61.98 34.35
CA ARG A 283 49.32 -62.54 35.02
C ARG A 283 49.65 -63.07 36.43
N LYS A 284 48.70 -62.96 37.36
CA LYS A 284 47.90 -64.07 37.90
C LYS A 284 46.69 -63.50 38.63
#